data_AF-H6BDE2-F1
#
_entry.id   AF-H6BDE2-F1
#
_cell.length_a   1.000
_cell.length_b   1.000
_cell.length_c   1.000
_cell.angle_alpha   90.00
_cell.angle_beta   90.00
_cell.angle_gamma   90.00
#
_symmetry.space_group_name_H-M   'P 1'
#
loop_
_entity.id
_entity.type
_entity.pdbx_description
1 polymer ?
#
loop_
_entity_poly.entity_id
_entity_poly.type
_entity_poly.pdbx_seq_one_letter_code
_entity_poly.pdbx_strand_id
1 'polypeptide(L)'
;TFKIIDLGAAADLRVGINYIPKEFLLDPRYAAPEQYIMSTQTPSAPSAPVATALSPVLWQLNLPDRFDIYSLDIIYLQMAFPALRTDSSLIQFNRQLKRCNYDLEAWRNLVEPRATPDLRRGFDILDLDGGIGWELLTSMVR
;
A
#
# COMPACT_ATOMS: atom_id res chain seq x y z
N THR A 1 4.75 -21.39 7.48
CA THR A 1 3.81 -20.65 6.62
C THR A 1 3.49 -19.32 7.28
N PHE A 2 3.45 -18.22 6.53
CA PHE A 2 3.05 -16.92 7.06
C PHE A 2 1.55 -16.93 7.44
N LYS A 3 1.19 -16.20 8.50
CA LYS A 3 -0.18 -16.03 8.96
C LYS A 3 -0.41 -14.55 9.26
N ILE A 4 -1.50 -14.00 8.75
CA ILE A 4 -1.95 -12.63 9.06
C ILE A 4 -2.60 -12.65 10.45
N ILE A 5 -2.33 -11.62 11.25
CA ILE A 5 -2.89 -11.42 12.59
C ILE A 5 -3.47 -10.01 12.69
N ASP A 6 -4.12 -9.73 13.81
CA ASP A 6 -4.67 -8.41 14.14
C ASP A 6 -5.68 -7.87 13.11
N LEU A 7 -6.83 -8.54 13.04
CA LEU A 7 -7.95 -8.16 12.17
C LEU A 7 -8.87 -7.10 12.82
N GLY A 8 -8.41 -6.38 13.85
CA GLY A 8 -9.22 -5.41 14.59
C GLY A 8 -9.69 -4.21 13.75
N ALA A 9 -8.90 -3.83 12.73
CA ALA A 9 -9.23 -2.78 11.76
C ALA A 9 -9.71 -3.34 10.41
N ALA A 10 -9.92 -4.65 10.28
CA ALA A 10 -10.40 -5.25 9.03
C ALA A 10 -11.88 -4.90 8.81
N ALA A 11 -12.24 -4.55 7.58
CA ALA A 11 -13.61 -4.20 7.20
C ALA A 11 -14.23 -5.26 6.29
N ASP A 12 -15.49 -5.61 6.54
CA ASP A 12 -16.31 -6.40 5.62
C ASP A 12 -17.13 -5.46 4.75
N LEU A 13 -16.71 -5.31 3.48
CA LEU A 13 -17.36 -4.41 2.52
C LEU A 13 -18.64 -4.98 1.90
N ARG A 14 -18.95 -6.27 2.12
CA ARG A 14 -20.18 -6.90 1.64
C ARG A 14 -21.34 -6.70 2.62
N VAL A 15 -21.04 -6.82 3.92
CA VAL A 15 -22.04 -6.70 4.99
C VAL A 15 -22.00 -5.33 5.67
N GLY A 16 -20.90 -4.58 5.51
CA GLY A 16 -20.69 -3.27 6.13
C GLY A 16 -20.19 -3.35 7.58
N ILE A 17 -19.67 -4.50 8.02
CA ILE A 17 -19.13 -4.67 9.37
C ILE A 17 -17.79 -3.93 9.46
N ASN A 18 -17.62 -3.14 10.53
CA ASN A 18 -16.39 -2.36 10.78
C ASN A 18 -16.05 -1.37 9.65
N TYR A 19 -17.06 -0.92 8.90
CA TYR A 19 -16.94 0.06 7.83
C TYR A 19 -17.70 1.33 8.22
N ILE A 20 -16.97 2.39 8.56
CA ILE A 20 -17.52 3.73 8.80
C ILE A 20 -16.92 4.67 7.74
N PRO A 21 -17.74 5.22 6.82
CA PRO A 21 -17.26 6.20 5.87
C PRO A 21 -16.62 7.39 6.62
N LYS A 22 -15.35 7.72 6.29
CA LYS A 22 -14.53 8.83 6.84
C LYS A 22 -13.80 8.55 8.16
N GLU A 23 -13.99 7.40 8.79
CA GLU A 23 -13.16 6.99 9.93
C GLU A 23 -12.18 5.93 9.47
N PHE A 24 -10.89 6.17 9.73
CA PHE A 24 -9.83 5.28 9.29
C PHE A 24 -8.89 5.00 10.46
N LEU A 25 -8.84 3.74 10.91
CA LEU A 25 -7.78 3.26 11.77
C LEU A 25 -6.63 2.80 10.88
N LEU A 26 -5.64 3.68 10.71
CA LEU A 26 -4.53 3.47 9.80
C LEU A 26 -3.21 3.66 10.50
N ASP A 27 -2.25 2.79 10.16
CA ASP A 27 -0.86 3.10 10.42
C ASP A 27 -0.35 4.03 9.31
N PRO A 28 -0.02 5.30 9.60
CA PRO A 28 0.42 6.27 8.59
C PRO A 28 1.74 5.88 7.91
N ARG A 29 2.45 4.86 8.42
CA ARG A 29 3.68 4.34 7.82
C ARG A 29 3.39 3.41 6.64
N TYR A 30 2.27 2.71 6.65
CA TYR A 30 1.87 1.72 5.65
C TYR A 30 0.63 2.13 4.85
N ALA A 31 0.00 3.26 5.18
CA ALA A 31 -1.19 3.73 4.49
C ALA A 31 -0.84 4.48 3.18
N ALA A 32 -1.60 4.19 2.12
CA ALA A 32 -1.55 4.93 0.87
C ALA A 32 -1.95 6.41 1.07
N PRO A 33 -1.38 7.33 0.28
CA PRO A 33 -1.65 8.77 0.42
C PRO A 33 -3.09 9.16 0.10
N GLU A 34 -3.77 8.36 -0.73
CA GLU A 34 -5.14 8.64 -1.13
C GLU A 34 -6.13 8.34 -0.01
N GLN A 35 -5.80 7.56 1.03
CA GLN A 35 -6.64 7.27 2.21
C GLN A 35 -8.12 6.88 1.93
N TYR A 36 -8.51 6.64 0.68
CA TYR A 36 -9.90 6.35 0.30
C TYR A 36 -10.09 4.84 0.20
N ILE A 37 -10.54 4.20 1.29
CA ILE A 37 -11.03 2.81 1.24
C ILE A 37 -12.30 2.74 0.36
N MET A 38 -13.04 3.84 0.20
CA MET A 38 -14.20 4.00 -0.68
C MET A 38 -14.51 5.50 -0.92
N SER A 39 -15.14 5.84 -2.06
CA SER A 39 -15.60 7.20 -2.37
C SER A 39 -16.46 7.76 -1.24
N THR A 40 -16.18 9.01 -0.85
CA THR A 40 -16.90 9.79 0.18
C THR A 40 -18.38 10.00 -0.12
N GLN A 41 -18.86 9.57 -1.28
CA GLN A 41 -20.25 9.63 -1.73
C GLN A 41 -21.01 8.30 -1.62
N THR A 42 -20.39 7.24 -1.06
CA THR A 42 -21.11 5.97 -0.93
C THR A 42 -22.11 6.03 0.22
N PRO A 43 -23.43 5.85 0.00
CA PRO A 43 -24.41 5.83 1.08
C PRO A 43 -24.13 4.63 2.01
N SER A 44 -24.55 4.73 3.28
CA SER A 44 -24.52 3.60 4.22
C SER A 44 -25.10 2.34 3.56
N ALA A 45 -24.47 1.19 3.79
CA ALA A 45 -24.80 -0.07 3.12
C ALA A 45 -26.32 -0.32 3.15
N PRO A 46 -26.98 -0.53 1.99
CA PRO A 46 -28.39 -0.88 1.95
C PRO A 46 -28.61 -2.24 2.63
N SER A 47 -29.85 -2.59 2.96
CA SER A 47 -30.19 -3.87 3.63
C SER A 47 -29.42 -5.06 3.04
N ALA A 48 -28.92 -5.97 3.89
CA ALA A 48 -27.98 -7.06 3.55
C ALA A 48 -28.20 -7.81 2.21
N PRO A 49 -29.44 -8.10 1.75
CA PRO A 49 -29.65 -8.73 0.44
C PRO A 49 -29.25 -7.83 -0.73
N VAL A 50 -29.49 -6.52 -0.62
CA VAL A 50 -29.18 -5.51 -1.63
C VAL A 50 -27.69 -5.19 -1.64
N ALA A 51 -27.05 -5.13 -0.46
CA ALA A 51 -25.60 -4.94 -0.35
C ALA A 51 -24.83 -6.12 -0.98
N THR A 52 -25.28 -7.35 -0.78
CA THR A 52 -24.66 -8.54 -1.39
C THR A 52 -24.79 -8.52 -2.92
N ALA A 53 -25.93 -8.08 -3.45
CA ALA A 53 -26.15 -8.00 -4.91
C ALA A 53 -25.31 -6.88 -5.57
N LEU A 54 -25.11 -5.75 -4.88
CA LEU A 54 -24.35 -4.61 -5.39
C LEU A 54 -22.86 -4.67 -5.05
N SER A 55 -22.41 -5.62 -4.22
CA SER A 55 -21.02 -5.72 -3.79
C SER A 55 -20.01 -5.80 -4.95
N PRO A 56 -20.25 -6.51 -6.07
CA PRO A 56 -19.30 -6.55 -7.17
C PRO A 56 -19.11 -5.18 -7.84
N VAL A 57 -20.19 -4.39 -7.94
CA VAL A 57 -20.17 -3.05 -8.53
C VAL A 57 -19.46 -2.06 -7.60
N LEU A 58 -19.73 -2.13 -6.30
CA LEU A 58 -19.06 -1.30 -5.30
C LEU A 58 -17.55 -1.60 -5.23
N TRP A 59 -17.15 -2.86 -5.41
CA TRP A 59 -15.74 -3.26 -5.46
C TRP A 59 -15.03 -2.68 -6.68
N GLN A 60 -15.66 -2.74 -7.87
CA GLN A 60 -15.10 -2.18 -9.10
C GLN A 60 -14.99 -0.65 -9.05
N LEU A 61 -15.94 0.03 -8.39
CA LEU A 61 -15.95 1.49 -8.30
C LEU A 61 -14.96 2.06 -7.30
N ASN A 62 -14.66 1.31 -6.24
CA ASN A 62 -13.89 1.82 -5.12
C ASN A 62 -12.53 1.14 -4.93
N LEU A 63 -12.29 0.02 -5.63
CA LEU A 63 -11.04 -0.75 -5.61
C LEU A 63 -10.40 -0.82 -4.21
N PRO A 64 -11.16 -1.27 -3.20
CA PRO A 64 -10.73 -1.23 -1.80
C PRO A 64 -9.48 -2.09 -1.55
N ASP A 65 -9.21 -3.06 -2.42
CA ASP A 65 -8.00 -3.88 -2.44
C ASP A 65 -6.71 -3.07 -2.67
N ARG A 66 -6.78 -1.90 -3.32
CA ARG A 66 -5.62 -1.02 -3.50
C ARG A 66 -5.04 -0.53 -2.18
N PHE A 67 -5.86 -0.46 -1.14
CA PHE A 67 -5.41 -0.08 0.19
C PHE A 67 -4.41 -1.09 0.76
N ASP A 68 -4.71 -2.40 0.66
CA ASP A 68 -3.84 -3.46 1.16
C ASP A 68 -2.61 -3.66 0.26
N ILE A 69 -2.75 -3.44 -1.05
CA ILE A 69 -1.65 -3.56 -2.02
C ILE A 69 -0.53 -2.55 -1.72
N TYR A 70 -0.85 -1.31 -1.39
CA TYR A 70 0.17 -0.34 -0.99
C TYR A 70 0.93 -0.77 0.28
N SER A 71 0.22 -1.33 1.26
CA SER A 71 0.86 -1.85 2.48
C SER A 71 1.82 -3.01 2.15
N LEU A 72 1.43 -3.86 1.21
CA LEU A 72 2.27 -4.96 0.71
C LEU A 72 3.53 -4.44 -0.01
N ASP A 73 3.43 -3.35 -0.79
CA ASP A 73 4.58 -2.73 -1.45
C ASP A 73 5.63 -2.26 -0.45
N ILE A 74 5.18 -1.61 0.63
CA ILE A 74 6.08 -1.16 1.69
C ILE A 74 6.77 -2.36 2.36
N ILE A 75 6.04 -3.45 2.63
CA ILE A 75 6.62 -4.67 3.20
C ILE A 75 7.63 -5.30 2.21
N TYR A 76 7.31 -5.32 0.91
CA TYR A 76 8.22 -5.82 -0.11
C TYR A 76 9.53 -5.00 -0.18
N LEU A 77 9.43 -3.68 -0.14
CA LEU A 77 10.57 -2.78 -0.02
C LEU A 77 11.38 -3.05 1.26
N GLN A 78 10.75 -3.32 2.39
CA GLN A 78 11.45 -3.67 3.64
C GLN A 78 12.15 -5.04 3.59
N MET A 79 11.71 -5.95 2.72
CA MET A 79 12.42 -7.20 2.46
C MET A 79 13.71 -6.92 1.67
N ALA A 80 13.65 -6.11 0.61
CA ALA A 80 14.80 -5.75 -0.22
C ALA A 80 15.77 -4.77 0.47
N PHE A 81 15.26 -3.82 1.26
CA PHE A 81 16.02 -2.77 1.93
C PHE A 81 15.89 -2.87 3.46
N PRO A 82 16.80 -3.58 4.15
CA PRO A 82 16.78 -3.69 5.61
C PRO A 82 16.80 -2.33 6.33
N ALA A 83 17.39 -1.31 5.71
CA ALA A 83 17.44 0.05 6.25
C ALA A 83 16.04 0.68 6.44
N LEU A 84 15.02 0.22 5.70
CA LEU A 84 13.63 0.72 5.79
C LEU A 84 12.80 0.08 6.91
N ARG A 85 13.36 -0.89 7.67
CA ARG A 85 12.65 -1.60 8.74
C ARG A 85 12.48 -0.79 10.02
N THR A 86 13.18 0.33 10.15
CA THR A 86 13.04 1.22 11.30
C THR A 86 12.01 2.31 11.02
N ASP A 87 11.28 2.71 12.05
CA ASP A 87 10.22 3.72 11.94
C ASP A 87 10.74 5.04 11.38
N SER A 88 11.90 5.49 11.84
CA SER A 88 12.52 6.73 11.39
C SER A 88 12.88 6.69 9.91
N SER A 89 13.49 5.59 9.45
CA SER A 89 13.81 5.41 8.02
C SER A 89 12.56 5.34 7.16
N LEU A 90 11.52 4.61 7.62
CA LEU A 90 10.28 4.47 6.86
C LEU A 90 9.53 5.81 6.73
N ILE A 91 9.49 6.60 7.81
CA ILE A 91 8.93 7.96 7.77
C ILE A 91 9.72 8.85 6.80
N GLN A 92 11.05 8.74 6.79
CA GLN A 92 11.89 9.51 5.87
C GLN A 92 11.66 9.07 4.41
N PHE A 93 11.58 7.77 4.16
CA PHE A 93 11.25 7.20 2.86
C PHE A 93 9.90 7.70 2.35
N ASN A 94 8.82 7.59 3.14
CA ASN A 94 7.50 8.08 2.75
C ASN A 94 7.51 9.57 2.40
N ARG A 95 8.29 10.39 3.13
CA ARG A 95 8.47 11.82 2.80
C ARG A 95 9.20 12.03 1.48
N GLN A 96 10.24 11.23 1.19
CA GLN A 96 10.96 11.30 -0.08
C GLN A 96 10.06 10.86 -1.24
N LEU A 97 9.38 9.73 -1.10
CA LEU A 97 8.47 9.20 -2.10
C LEU A 97 7.35 10.19 -2.42
N LYS A 98 6.78 10.84 -1.41
CA LYS A 98 5.82 11.94 -1.60
C LYS A 98 6.39 13.13 -2.39
N ARG A 99 7.66 13.48 -2.20
CA ARG A 99 8.34 14.54 -3.00
C ARG A 99 8.59 14.10 -4.45
N CYS A 100 8.75 12.80 -4.66
CA CYS A 100 8.87 12.18 -5.97
C CYS A 100 7.50 11.88 -6.60
N ASN A 101 6.39 12.46 -6.11
CA ASN A 101 5.04 12.17 -6.60
C ASN A 101 4.68 10.67 -6.63
N TYR A 102 5.20 9.91 -5.67
CA TYR A 102 5.04 8.45 -5.57
C TYR A 102 5.64 7.65 -6.73
N ASP A 103 6.59 8.24 -7.46
CA ASP A 103 7.38 7.57 -8.48
C ASP A 103 8.64 6.94 -7.86
N LEU A 104 8.68 5.60 -7.87
CA LEU A 104 9.80 4.81 -7.35
C LEU A 104 11.07 4.93 -8.20
N GLU A 105 10.95 5.15 -9.51
CA GLU A 105 12.10 5.37 -10.40
C GLU A 105 12.71 6.74 -10.13
N ALA A 106 11.87 7.77 -9.96
CA ALA A 106 12.31 9.09 -9.53
C ALA A 106 12.96 9.05 -8.14
N TRP A 107 12.42 8.26 -7.21
CA TRP A 107 13.03 8.04 -5.90
C TRP A 107 14.40 7.36 -5.99
N ARG A 108 14.51 6.27 -6.77
CA ARG A 108 15.78 5.57 -7.02
C ARG A 108 16.84 6.53 -7.55
N ASN A 109 16.52 7.28 -8.61
CA ASN A 109 17.43 8.25 -9.24
C ASN A 109 17.93 9.32 -8.24
N LEU A 110 17.10 9.68 -7.26
CA LEU A 110 17.46 10.64 -6.21
C LEU A 110 18.47 10.06 -5.20
N VAL A 111 18.32 8.79 -4.80
CA VAL A 111 19.07 8.22 -3.65
C VAL A 111 20.22 7.30 -4.06
N GLU A 112 20.12 6.62 -5.20
CA GLU A 112 21.10 5.64 -5.68
C GLU A 112 22.52 6.23 -5.83
N PRO A 113 22.73 7.47 -6.33
CA PRO A 113 24.07 8.03 -6.46
C PRO A 113 24.83 8.16 -5.13
N ARG A 114 24.10 8.26 -4.00
CA ARG A 114 24.65 8.39 -2.65
C ARG A 114 24.34 7.18 -1.78
N ALA A 115 23.96 6.07 -2.39
CA ALA A 115 23.57 4.86 -1.67
C ALA A 115 24.73 4.30 -0.84
N THR A 116 24.44 3.97 0.41
CA THR A 116 25.32 3.15 1.22
C THR A 116 25.42 1.74 0.63
N PRO A 117 26.45 0.95 0.97
CA PRO A 117 26.56 -0.43 0.49
C PRO A 117 25.31 -1.28 0.78
N ASP A 118 24.67 -1.06 1.93
CA ASP A 118 23.45 -1.78 2.30
C ASP A 118 22.24 -1.39 1.46
N LEU A 119 22.08 -0.10 1.13
CA LEU A 119 21.02 0.35 0.24
C LEU A 119 21.25 -0.16 -1.18
N ARG A 120 22.51 -0.17 -1.64
CA ARG A 120 22.88 -0.66 -2.97
C ARG A 120 22.57 -2.15 -3.15
N ARG A 121 22.80 -2.98 -2.13
CA ARG A 121 22.39 -4.39 -2.17
C ARG A 121 20.90 -4.57 -2.42
N GLY A 122 20.04 -3.69 -1.88
CA GLY A 122 18.61 -3.76 -2.14
C GLY A 122 18.26 -3.44 -3.60
N PHE A 123 18.96 -2.47 -4.20
CA PHE A 123 18.84 -2.20 -5.64
C PHE A 123 19.32 -3.39 -6.47
N ASP A 124 20.48 -3.95 -6.14
CA ASP A 124 21.03 -5.12 -6.83
C ASP A 124 20.05 -6.30 -6.81
N ILE A 125 19.36 -6.54 -5.69
CA ILE A 125 18.32 -7.58 -5.56
C ILE A 125 17.13 -7.30 -6.47
N LEU A 126 16.65 -6.06 -6.52
CA LEU A 126 15.50 -5.70 -7.35
C LEU A 126 15.84 -5.68 -8.85
N ASP A 127 17.11 -5.46 -9.19
CA ASP A 127 17.65 -5.49 -10.55
C ASP A 127 17.88 -6.93 -11.08
N LEU A 128 17.82 -7.95 -10.22
CA LEU A 128 17.92 -9.35 -10.64
C LEU A 128 16.85 -9.70 -11.68
N ASP A 129 17.18 -10.68 -12.51
CA ASP A 129 16.32 -11.22 -13.57
C ASP A 129 15.78 -10.14 -14.54
N GLY A 130 16.56 -9.07 -14.75
CA GLY A 130 16.19 -7.98 -15.67
C GLY A 130 15.30 -6.91 -15.05
N GLY A 131 15.28 -6.79 -13.71
CA GLY A 131 14.50 -5.75 -13.02
C GLY A 131 13.06 -6.16 -12.70
N ILE A 132 12.74 -7.46 -12.69
CA ILE A 132 11.38 -7.95 -12.41
C ILE A 132 10.89 -7.50 -11.03
N GLY A 133 11.79 -7.34 -10.05
CA GLY A 133 11.43 -6.80 -8.74
C GLY A 133 10.87 -5.38 -8.81
N TRP A 134 11.42 -4.55 -9.69
CA TRP A 134 10.92 -3.19 -9.94
C TRP A 134 9.63 -3.17 -10.74
N GLU A 135 9.49 -4.06 -11.71
CA GLU A 135 8.26 -4.21 -12.48
C GLU A 135 7.09 -4.58 -11.56
N LEU A 136 7.32 -5.53 -10.64
CA LEU A 136 6.34 -5.93 -9.62
C LEU A 136 5.91 -4.72 -8.77
N LEU A 137 6.88 -3.99 -8.21
CA LEU A 137 6.63 -2.79 -7.40
C LEU A 137 5.84 -1.71 -8.18
N THR A 138 6.18 -1.51 -9.45
CA THR A 138 5.50 -0.49 -10.27
C THR A 138 4.09 -0.94 -10.68
N SER A 139 3.85 -2.25 -10.78
CA SER A 139 2.54 -2.81 -11.12
C SER A 139 1.54 -2.75 -9.96
N MET A 140 2.03 -2.80 -8.71
CA MET A 140 1.21 -2.77 -7.50
C MET A 140 0.72 -1.34 -7.16
N VAL A 141 1.44 -0.31 -7.60
CA VAL A 141 1.08 1.11 -7.40
C VAL A 141 0.06 1.65 -8.43
N ARG A 142 -0.34 0.87 -9.45
CA ARG A 142 -1.21 1.31 -10.59
C ARG A 142 -2.69 0.94 -10.48
#